data_AF-A0A3P9CU42-F1
#
_entry.id   AF-A0A3P9CU42-F1
#
_cell.length_a   1.000
_cell.length_b   1.000
_cell.length_c   1.000
_cell.angle_alpha   90.00
_cell.angle_beta   90.00
_cell.angle_gamma   90.00
#
_symmetry.space_group_name_H-M   'P 1'
#
loop_
_entity.id
_entity.type
_entity.pdbx_description
1 polymer ?
#
loop_
_entity_poly.entity_id
_entity_poly.type
_entity_poly.pdbx_seq_one_letter_code
_entity_poly.pdbx_strand_id
1 'polypeptide(L)'
;MQSIYREKLKLLLVCFSSLVTAKSPPGPRSKRPCCVDVTDIDMSPEVVGETYREQAARGRCVKAIIFNTEYGQLCADPKAQWVKDRKSC
;
A
#
# COMPACT_ATOMS: atom_id res chain seq x y z
N MET A 1 -63.85 -23.81 3.14
CA MET A 1 -63.57 -23.96 4.58
C MET A 1 -63.26 -22.59 5.15
N GLN A 2 -64.27 -22.01 5.81
CA GLN A 2 -64.21 -21.00 6.87
C GLN A 2 -63.41 -19.70 6.63
N SER A 3 -64.17 -18.64 6.32
CA SER A 3 -64.00 -17.33 6.96
C SER A 3 -63.58 -17.49 8.42
N ILE A 4 -62.53 -16.79 8.87
CA ILE A 4 -62.27 -16.24 10.22
C ILE A 4 -60.76 -15.89 10.25
N TYR A 5 -60.41 -14.65 10.59
CA TYR A 5 -59.06 -14.03 10.62
C TYR A 5 -58.54 -13.34 9.34
N ARG A 6 -59.44 -12.72 8.58
CA ARG A 6 -59.21 -11.34 8.15
C ARG A 6 -59.32 -10.47 9.41
N GLU A 7 -58.29 -9.66 9.67
CA GLU A 7 -58.21 -8.63 10.73
C GLU A 7 -57.90 -9.07 12.17
N LYS A 8 -56.76 -8.53 12.64
CA LYS A 8 -56.42 -8.13 14.02
C LYS A 8 -55.97 -9.25 14.97
N LEU A 9 -54.69 -9.10 15.32
CA LEU A 9 -54.15 -9.27 16.67
C LEU A 9 -53.57 -10.64 17.00
N LYS A 10 -52.24 -10.76 16.79
CA LYS A 10 -51.22 -11.11 17.80
C LYS A 10 -49.93 -11.46 17.02
N LEU A 11 -48.97 -10.54 16.96
CA LEU A 11 -47.77 -10.55 17.80
C LEU A 11 -46.79 -11.69 17.45
N LEU A 12 -45.54 -11.28 17.14
CA LEU A 12 -44.29 -12.06 17.04
C LEU A 12 -44.09 -12.75 15.67
N LEU A 13 -42.97 -12.63 14.94
CA LEU A 13 -41.58 -12.55 15.35
C LEU A 13 -40.70 -12.02 14.18
N VAL A 14 -39.91 -10.98 14.47
CA VAL A 14 -38.59 -10.56 13.96
C VAL A 14 -37.93 -11.36 12.81
N CYS A 15 -37.41 -10.65 11.80
CA CYS A 15 -36.09 -10.93 11.20
C CYS A 15 -35.37 -9.61 10.87
N PHE A 16 -34.48 -9.19 11.78
CA PHE A 16 -33.51 -8.11 11.59
C PHE A 16 -32.64 -8.37 10.36
N SER A 17 -32.72 -7.54 9.32
CA SER A 17 -31.71 -7.50 8.27
C SER A 17 -30.56 -6.57 8.70
N SER A 18 -29.73 -7.04 9.62
CA SER A 18 -28.46 -6.36 9.90
C SER A 18 -27.52 -6.55 8.69
N LEU A 19 -27.30 -5.49 7.92
CA LEU A 19 -26.17 -5.45 6.98
C LEU A 19 -24.88 -5.56 7.78
N VAL A 20 -24.26 -6.73 7.75
CA VAL A 20 -22.91 -6.94 8.28
C VAL A 20 -21.93 -6.40 7.24
N THR A 21 -21.55 -5.13 7.36
CA THR A 21 -20.40 -4.62 6.61
C THR A 21 -19.15 -5.24 7.22
N ALA A 22 -18.61 -6.28 6.59
CA ALA A 22 -17.35 -6.89 6.97
C ALA A 22 -16.21 -5.86 6.79
N LYS A 23 -15.96 -5.06 7.83
CA LYS A 23 -14.78 -4.20 7.89
C LYS A 23 -13.61 -5.11 8.24
N SER A 24 -12.88 -5.59 7.23
CA SER A 24 -11.65 -6.35 7.45
C SER A 24 -10.73 -5.52 8.36
N PRO A 25 -10.16 -6.11 9.43
CA PRO A 25 -9.16 -5.42 10.25
C PRO A 25 -8.01 -4.98 9.35
N PRO A 26 -7.44 -3.77 9.54
CA PRO A 26 -6.18 -3.44 8.90
C PRO A 26 -5.17 -4.53 9.27
N GLY A 27 -4.75 -5.32 8.29
CA GLY A 27 -3.75 -6.36 8.51
C GLY A 27 -2.51 -5.78 9.16
N PRO A 28 -1.67 -6.61 9.81
CA PRO A 28 -0.43 -6.15 10.41
C PRO A 28 0.34 -5.34 9.37
N ARG A 29 0.65 -4.07 9.71
CA ARG A 29 1.50 -3.21 8.88
C ARG A 29 2.88 -3.86 8.80
N SER A 30 3.05 -4.77 7.85
CA SER A 30 4.34 -5.29 7.46
C SER A 30 5.23 -4.09 7.24
N LYS A 31 6.25 -3.90 8.09
CA LYS A 31 7.25 -2.86 7.85
C LYS A 31 7.82 -3.20 6.48
N ARG A 32 7.52 -2.36 5.48
CA ARG A 32 8.04 -2.56 4.12
C ARG A 32 9.56 -2.78 4.24
N PRO A 33 10.12 -3.76 3.53
CA PRO A 33 11.57 -3.90 3.43
C PRO A 33 12.20 -2.56 3.08
N CYS A 34 13.33 -2.25 3.69
CA CYS A 34 14.11 -1.04 3.43
C CYS A 34 15.40 -1.40 2.70
N CYS A 35 15.98 -0.46 1.96
CA CYS A 35 17.30 -0.63 1.37
C CYS A 35 18.33 -0.82 2.49
N VAL A 36 19.07 -1.92 2.46
CA VAL A 36 20.23 -2.18 3.34
C VAL A 36 21.55 -1.92 2.62
N ASP A 37 21.50 -1.76 1.30
CA ASP A 37 22.61 -1.41 0.44
C ASP A 37 22.11 -0.54 -0.74
N VAL A 38 23.05 0.10 -1.45
CA VAL A 38 22.78 0.99 -2.57
C VAL A 38 23.75 0.75 -3.73
N THR A 39 23.29 0.98 -4.95
CA THR A 39 24.16 1.01 -6.14
C THR A 39 24.64 2.42 -6.44
N ASP A 40 25.91 2.56 -6.79
CA ASP A 40 26.50 3.76 -7.40
C ASP A 40 26.65 3.63 -8.93
N ILE A 41 26.60 2.41 -9.47
CA ILE A 41 26.55 2.10 -10.90
C ILE A 41 25.39 2.86 -11.55
N ASP A 42 25.66 3.50 -12.68
CA ASP A 42 24.66 4.22 -13.45
C ASP A 42 23.63 3.25 -14.05
N MET A 43 22.41 3.31 -13.50
CA MET A 43 21.24 2.60 -14.00
C MET A 43 20.15 3.58 -14.44
N SER A 44 20.51 4.82 -14.77
CA SER A 44 19.55 5.82 -15.25
C SER A 44 18.68 5.35 -16.43
N PRO A 45 19.16 4.50 -17.38
CA PRO A 45 18.31 3.99 -18.47
C PRO A 45 17.21 3.02 -18.00
N GLU A 46 17.40 2.35 -16.85
CA GLU A 46 16.45 1.38 -16.30
C GLU A 46 15.35 2.03 -15.45
N VAL A 47 15.53 3.31 -15.08
CA VAL A 47 14.57 4.04 -14.26
C VAL A 47 13.35 4.44 -15.09
N VAL A 48 12.17 4.03 -14.62
CA VAL A 48 10.89 4.37 -15.24
C VAL A 48 10.17 5.48 -14.49
N GLY A 49 9.62 6.42 -15.25
CA GLY A 49 8.89 7.59 -14.73
C GLY A 49 9.78 8.68 -14.13
N GLU A 50 9.15 9.67 -13.51
CA GLU A 50 9.82 10.85 -12.93
C GLU A 50 9.77 10.86 -11.39
N THR A 51 9.12 9.88 -10.79
CA THR A 51 8.94 9.83 -9.34
C THR A 51 10.00 8.96 -8.68
N TYR A 52 10.40 9.37 -7.48
CA TYR A 52 11.30 8.61 -6.62
C TYR A 52 10.84 8.72 -5.16
N ARG A 53 11.38 7.86 -4.31
CA ARG A 53 11.17 7.93 -2.86
C ARG A 53 12.49 8.06 -2.14
N GLU A 54 12.54 8.91 -1.13
CA GLU A 54 13.71 9.01 -0.27
C GLU A 54 13.58 8.08 0.94
N GLN A 55 14.67 7.40 1.27
CA GLN A 55 14.80 6.61 2.49
C GLN A 55 15.86 7.23 3.39
N ALA A 56 15.45 7.56 4.63
CA ALA A 56 16.38 7.94 5.67
C ALA A 56 17.10 6.71 6.25
N ALA A 57 18.36 6.88 6.64
CA ALA A 57 19.09 5.84 7.35
C ALA A 57 18.44 5.58 8.73
N ARG A 58 18.19 4.31 9.06
CA ARG A 58 17.60 3.90 10.36
C ARG A 58 17.88 2.43 10.65
N GLY A 59 18.61 2.15 11.72
CA GLY A 59 18.97 0.78 12.09
C GLY A 59 19.79 0.12 10.97
N ARG A 60 19.30 -1.00 10.41
CA ARG A 60 19.94 -1.67 9.26
C ARG A 60 19.70 -0.96 7.92
N CYS A 61 18.79 -0.01 7.86
CA CYS A 61 18.44 0.67 6.61
C CYS A 61 19.46 1.77 6.33
N VAL A 62 19.98 1.83 5.11
CA VAL A 62 20.90 2.88 4.66
C VAL A 62 20.13 4.06 4.05
N LYS A 63 20.80 5.22 3.90
CA LYS A 63 20.22 6.35 3.19
C LYS A 63 20.22 6.03 1.70
N ALA A 64 19.04 6.05 1.06
CA ALA A 64 18.90 5.61 -0.33
C ALA A 64 17.85 6.43 -1.07
N ILE A 65 18.00 6.50 -2.39
CA ILE A 65 16.97 6.99 -3.32
C ILE A 65 16.37 5.79 -4.02
N ILE A 66 15.06 5.63 -3.89
CA ILE A 66 14.36 4.47 -4.42
C ILE A 66 13.67 4.89 -5.71
N PHE A 67 14.21 4.41 -6.82
CA PHE A 67 13.62 4.56 -8.14
C PHE A 67 12.72 3.36 -8.46
N ASN A 68 11.76 3.56 -9.37
CA ASN A 68 11.05 2.45 -9.99
C ASN A 68 11.78 2.06 -11.28
N THR A 69 11.84 0.77 -11.55
CA THR A 69 12.35 0.17 -12.79
C THR A 69 11.31 -0.85 -13.27
N GLU A 70 11.41 -1.33 -14.51
CA GLU A 70 10.56 -2.41 -15.02
C GLU A 70 10.65 -3.69 -14.18
N TYR A 71 11.79 -3.92 -13.51
CA TYR A 71 12.05 -5.10 -12.68
C TYR A 71 11.72 -4.90 -11.19
N GLY A 72 11.31 -3.70 -10.79
CA GLY A 72 10.95 -3.37 -9.39
C GLY A 72 11.68 -2.15 -8.83
N GLN A 73 11.80 -2.11 -7.50
CA GLN A 73 12.39 -0.97 -6.80
C GLN A 73 13.92 -1.04 -6.80
N LEU A 74 14.58 0.02 -7.27
CA LEU A 74 16.04 0.14 -7.28
C LEU A 74 16.50 1.07 -6.16
N CYS A 75 17.41 0.59 -5.30
CA CYS A 75 18.05 1.36 -4.24
C CYS A 75 19.34 2.02 -4.77
N ALA A 76 19.31 3.33 -5.02
CA ALA A 76 20.44 4.09 -5.57
C ALA A 76 21.13 4.96 -4.50
N ASP A 77 22.45 5.12 -4.62
CA ASP A 77 23.24 5.97 -3.71
C ASP A 77 22.90 7.45 -3.96
N PRO A 78 22.36 8.19 -2.97
CA PRO A 78 22.10 9.62 -3.10
C PRO A 78 23.32 10.47 -3.46
N LYS A 79 24.54 9.95 -3.32
CA LYS A 79 25.78 10.67 -3.65
C LYS A 79 26.23 10.49 -5.10
N ALA A 80 25.76 9.44 -5.79
CA ALA A 80 26.11 9.17 -7.18
C ALA A 80 25.62 10.31 -8.08
N GLN A 81 26.42 10.68 -9.10
CA GLN A 81 26.13 11.85 -9.91
C GLN A 81 24.85 11.67 -10.73
N TRP A 82 24.67 10.51 -11.39
CA TRP A 82 23.46 10.20 -12.16
C TRP A 82 22.17 10.28 -11.32
N VAL A 83 22.24 9.98 -10.01
CA VAL A 83 21.10 10.10 -9.08
C VAL A 83 20.76 11.56 -8.83
N LYS A 84 21.76 12.44 -8.70
CA LYS A 84 21.54 13.89 -8.57
C LYS A 84 20.95 14.44 -9.86
N ASP A 85 21.48 14.03 -11.00
CA ASP A 85 21.02 14.48 -12.31
C ASP A 85 19.56 14.05 -12.57
N ARG A 86 19.18 12.84 -12.13
CA ARG A 86 17.76 12.39 -12.20
C ARG A 86 16.83 13.09 -11.23
N LYS A 87 17.35 13.70 -10.16
CA LYS A 87 16.57 14.50 -9.22
C LYS A 87 16.44 15.95 -9.64
N SER A 88 17.43 16.48 -10.37
CA SER A 88 17.35 17.81 -10.95
C SER A 88 16.49 17.74 -12.20
N CYS A 89 15.23 18.15 -12.09
CA CYS A 89 14.42 18.55 -13.23
C CYS A 89 15.11 19.69 -14.00
#